data_AF-A0A1F5JYP2-F1
#
_entry.id   AF-A0A1F5JYP2-F1
#
_cell.length_a   1.000
_cell.length_b   1.000
_cell.length_c   1.000
_cell.angle_alpha   90.00
_cell.angle_beta   90.00
_cell.angle_gamma   90.00
#
_symmetry.space_group_name_H-M   'P 1'
#
loop_
_entity.id
_entity.type
_entity.pdbx_description
1 polymer ?
#
loop_
_entity_poly.entity_id
_entity_poly.type
_entity_poly.pdbx_seq_one_letter_code
_entity_poly.pdbx_strand_id
1 'polypeptide(L)'
;MSGKQIGLVYYYIVSAAALALIIIGIFNSVNFLINVTQYKDYPLRYQNQDCSSIYPVPMKVAPAPIEQSYPISATQSAQEAEKQKQLCLKQVEEQSKRQKLDDLKNSITFLSIGLVLFLIHFPIARRNSKDFK
;
A
#
# COMPACT_ATOMS: atom_id res chain seq x y z
N MET A 1 -18.33 24.17 -29.81
CA MET A 1 -19.01 23.36 -28.78
C MET A 1 -19.84 24.28 -27.91
N SER A 2 -21.10 23.95 -27.64
CA SER A 2 -21.92 24.72 -26.69
C SER A 2 -21.54 24.36 -25.25
N GLY A 3 -21.74 25.26 -24.28
CA GLY A 3 -21.42 25.00 -22.87
C GLY A 3 -22.08 23.74 -22.31
N LYS A 4 -23.24 23.34 -22.86
CA LYS A 4 -23.93 22.11 -22.48
C LYS A 4 -23.21 20.83 -22.95
N GLN A 5 -22.54 20.86 -24.12
CA GLN A 5 -21.73 19.73 -24.60
C GLN A 5 -20.47 19.56 -23.74
N ILE A 6 -19.85 20.66 -23.34
CA ILE A 6 -18.65 20.66 -22.48
C ILE A 6 -18.98 20.03 -21.12
N GLY A 7 -20.11 20.41 -20.52
CA GLY A 7 -20.59 19.81 -19.27
C GLY A 7 -20.85 18.30 -19.40
N LEU A 8 -21.49 17.86 -20.48
CA LEU A 8 -21.78 16.44 -20.71
C LEU A 8 -20.49 15.61 -20.82
N VAL A 9 -19.50 16.08 -21.58
CA VAL A 9 -18.19 15.41 -21.70
C VAL A 9 -17.49 15.34 -20.34
N TYR A 10 -17.53 16.42 -19.55
CA TYR A 10 -16.98 16.43 -18.19
C TYR A 10 -17.59 15.33 -17.31
N TYR A 11 -18.91 15.23 -17.24
CA TYR A 11 -19.57 14.22 -16.39
C TYR A 11 -19.25 12.80 -16.82
N TYR A 12 -19.08 12.53 -18.12
CA TYR A 12 -18.67 11.22 -18.62
C TYR A 12 -17.22 10.88 -18.25
N ILE A 13 -16.29 11.83 -18.37
CA ILE A 13 -14.89 11.62 -17.97
C ILE A 13 -14.79 11.32 -16.48
N VAL A 14 -15.46 12.11 -15.64
CA VAL A 14 -15.47 11.88 -14.18
C VAL A 14 -16.11 10.55 -13.82
N SER A 15 -17.21 10.17 -14.48
CA SER A 15 -17.86 8.87 -14.26
C SER A 15 -16.96 7.69 -14.66
N ALA A 16 -16.21 7.81 -15.76
CA ALA A 16 -15.26 6.80 -16.20
C ALA A 16 -14.09 6.64 -15.20
N ALA A 17 -13.53 7.77 -14.72
CA ALA A 17 -12.50 7.75 -13.69
C ALA A 17 -13.01 7.13 -12.38
N ALA A 18 -14.22 7.47 -11.95
CA ALA A 18 -14.85 6.89 -10.77
C ALA A 18 -15.04 5.37 -10.90
N LEU A 19 -15.45 4.89 -12.07
CA LEU A 19 -15.58 3.46 -12.35
C LEU A 19 -14.23 2.74 -12.28
N ALA A 20 -13.16 3.34 -12.82
CA ALA A 20 -11.81 2.80 -12.68
C ALA A 20 -11.37 2.70 -11.21
N LEU A 21 -11.65 3.72 -10.39
CA LEU A 21 -11.37 3.70 -8.96
C LEU A 21 -12.13 2.59 -8.23
N ILE A 22 -13.41 2.36 -8.58
CA ILE A 22 -14.19 1.25 -8.02
C ILE A 22 -13.54 -0.10 -8.36
N ILE A 23 -13.16 -0.31 -9.61
CA ILE A 23 -12.50 -1.55 -10.05
C ILE A 23 -11.20 -1.77 -9.26
N ILE A 24 -10.34 -0.76 -9.18
CA ILE A 24 -9.10 -0.82 -8.40
C ILE A 24 -9.39 -1.10 -6.91
N GLY A 25 -10.41 -0.44 -6.34
CA GLY A 25 -10.86 -0.67 -4.98
C GLY A 25 -11.30 -2.11 -4.72
N ILE A 26 -12.06 -2.73 -5.65
CA ILE A 26 -12.47 -4.13 -5.56
C ILE A 26 -11.25 -5.06 -5.59
N PHE A 27 -10.32 -4.86 -6.53
CA PHE A 27 -9.09 -5.66 -6.60
C PHE A 27 -8.27 -5.56 -5.30
N ASN A 28 -8.13 -4.35 -4.74
CA ASN A 28 -7.42 -4.14 -3.47
C ASN A 28 -8.15 -4.80 -2.29
N SER A 29 -9.48 -4.71 -2.24
CA SER A 29 -10.29 -5.37 -1.20
C SER A 29 -10.17 -6.89 -1.26
N VAL A 30 -10.21 -7.48 -2.46
CA VAL A 30 -10.03 -8.93 -2.63
C VAL A 30 -8.63 -9.35 -2.22
N ASN A 31 -7.59 -8.61 -2.63
CA ASN A 31 -6.22 -8.87 -2.22
C ASN A 31 -6.05 -8.77 -0.70
N PHE A 32 -6.62 -7.75 -0.06
CA PHE A 32 -6.63 -7.62 1.39
C PHE A 32 -7.33 -8.81 2.06
N LEU A 33 -8.50 -9.21 1.55
CA LEU A 33 -9.26 -10.33 2.09
C LEU A 33 -8.47 -11.64 1.98
N ILE A 34 -7.83 -11.90 0.84
CA ILE A 34 -6.95 -13.06 0.65
C ILE A 34 -5.79 -13.00 1.64
N ASN A 35 -5.12 -11.85 1.76
CA ASN A 35 -3.97 -11.68 2.64
C ASN A 35 -4.31 -11.86 4.13
N VAL A 36 -5.55 -11.53 4.53
CA VAL A 36 -6.02 -11.71 5.92
C VAL A 36 -6.52 -13.14 6.19
N THR A 37 -7.12 -13.80 5.20
CA THR A 37 -7.77 -15.12 5.40
C THR A 37 -6.85 -16.30 5.13
N GLN A 38 -5.96 -16.19 4.12
CA GLN A 38 -5.10 -17.30 3.69
C GLN A 38 -3.78 -17.37 4.44
N TYR A 39 -3.32 -16.26 5.02
CA TYR A 39 -2.04 -16.20 5.71
C TYR A 39 -2.19 -16.00 7.21
N LYS A 40 -1.47 -16.82 7.99
CA LYS A 40 -1.37 -16.67 9.44
C LYS A 40 -0.70 -15.34 9.83
N ASP A 41 0.30 -14.94 9.04
CA ASP A 41 1.00 -13.66 9.14
C ASP A 41 0.81 -12.88 7.84
N TYR A 42 0.45 -11.60 7.93
CA TYR A 42 0.13 -10.82 6.74
C TYR A 42 1.39 -10.57 5.92
N PRO A 43 1.39 -10.97 4.64
CA PRO A 43 2.59 -11.01 3.83
C PRO A 43 3.10 -9.58 3.60
N LEU A 44 4.37 -9.36 3.94
CA LEU A 44 5.03 -8.10 3.69
C LEU A 44 5.42 -8.00 2.21
N ARG A 45 4.97 -6.93 1.52
CA ARG A 45 5.25 -6.75 0.08
C ARG A 45 6.74 -6.67 -0.29
N TYR A 46 7.60 -6.25 0.63
CA TYR A 46 9.02 -5.94 0.36
C TYR A 46 10.01 -6.58 1.35
N GLN A 47 9.57 -7.52 2.19
CA GLN A 47 10.44 -8.14 3.20
C GLN A 47 10.34 -9.66 3.19
N ASN A 48 11.27 -10.29 2.47
CA ASN A 48 11.76 -11.63 2.80
C ASN A 48 12.87 -11.49 3.85
N GLN A 49 12.58 -10.85 4.99
CA GLN A 49 13.57 -10.77 6.07
C GLN A 49 13.55 -12.08 6.83
N ASP A 50 14.46 -12.96 6.46
CA ASP A 50 14.76 -14.13 7.27
C ASP A 50 15.50 -13.67 8.54
N CYS A 51 14.75 -13.43 9.62
CA CYS A 51 15.32 -13.12 10.94
C CYS A 51 16.10 -14.31 11.55
N SER A 52 16.19 -15.45 10.85
CA SER A 52 17.05 -16.60 11.19
C SER A 52 18.47 -16.45 10.63
N SER A 53 18.66 -15.62 9.60
CA SER A 53 19.94 -15.45 8.94
C SER A 53 20.83 -14.54 9.78
N ILE A 54 21.95 -15.07 10.27
CA ILE A 54 23.02 -14.37 11.01
C ILE A 54 23.84 -13.50 10.03
N TYR A 55 23.19 -12.86 9.07
CA TYR A 55 23.83 -11.90 8.18
C TYR A 55 23.38 -10.49 8.56
N PRO A 56 24.34 -9.57 8.70
CA PRO A 56 24.09 -8.27 9.30
C PRO A 56 23.05 -7.53 8.47
N VAL A 57 21.91 -7.27 9.09
CA VAL A 57 20.98 -6.25 8.62
C VAL A 57 21.81 -4.97 8.57
N PRO A 58 22.00 -4.32 7.41
CA PRO A 58 22.68 -3.04 7.39
C PRO A 58 21.76 -2.04 8.08
N MET A 59 21.95 -1.87 9.39
CA MET A 59 21.46 -0.68 10.08
C MET A 59 22.09 0.48 9.31
N LYS A 60 21.27 1.42 8.83
CA LYS A 60 21.76 2.70 8.33
C LYS A 60 22.45 3.40 9.49
N VAL A 61 23.73 3.12 9.68
CA VAL A 61 24.59 3.88 10.58
C VAL A 61 24.75 5.24 9.91
N ALA A 62 24.42 6.31 10.62
CA ALA A 62 24.75 7.66 10.18
C ALA A 62 26.25 7.69 9.82
N PRO A 63 26.66 8.38 8.74
CA PRO A 63 28.04 8.33 8.27
C PRO A 63 28.96 8.93 9.35
N ALA A 64 29.65 8.08 10.10
CA ALA A 64 30.76 8.48 10.94
C ALA A 64 32.01 8.60 10.06
N PRO A 65 32.88 9.59 10.32
CA PRO A 65 34.04 9.86 9.48
C PRO A 65 35.03 8.70 9.52
N ILE A 66 35.58 8.41 8.35
CA ILE A 66 36.44 7.25 8.07
C ILE A 66 37.81 7.49 8.72
N GLU A 67 38.14 6.70 9.75
CA GLU A 67 39.53 6.48 10.15
C GLU A 67 39.89 4.98 10.10
N GLN A 68 41.13 4.75 9.70
CA GLN A 68 41.69 3.51 9.19
C GLN A 68 41.95 2.43 10.27
N SER A 69 42.08 1.19 9.78
CA SER A 69 42.65 -0.03 10.39
C SER A 69 41.78 -0.81 11.39
N TYR A 70 41.52 -2.09 11.10
CA TYR A 70 41.84 -3.30 11.91
C TYR A 70 41.05 -4.54 11.39
N PRO A 71 41.65 -5.75 11.38
CA PRO A 71 41.02 -6.96 10.87
C PRO A 71 40.45 -7.81 12.02
N ILE A 72 39.16 -7.75 12.31
CA ILE A 72 38.51 -8.79 13.12
C ILE A 72 37.08 -8.95 12.63
N SER A 73 36.82 -10.09 11.97
CA SER A 73 35.48 -10.63 11.86
C SER A 73 35.05 -10.97 13.30
N ALA A 74 34.47 -9.98 13.97
CA ALA A 74 33.96 -10.15 15.32
C ALA A 74 32.69 -10.98 15.20
N THR A 75 32.81 -12.28 15.45
CA THR A 75 31.69 -13.16 15.74
C THR A 75 30.88 -12.47 16.84
N GLN A 76 29.69 -11.97 16.51
CA GLN A 76 28.80 -11.37 17.51
C GLN A 76 28.65 -12.33 18.68
N SER A 77 28.69 -11.80 19.91
CA SER A 77 28.38 -12.63 21.06
C SER A 77 26.97 -13.22 20.89
N ALA A 78 26.73 -14.44 21.37
CA ALA A 78 25.41 -15.09 21.24
C ALA A 78 24.28 -14.18 21.76
N GLN A 79 24.58 -13.35 22.76
CA GLN A 79 23.66 -12.36 23.33
C GLN A 79 23.35 -11.18 22.38
N GLU A 80 24.31 -10.73 21.58
CA GLU A 80 24.09 -9.69 20.56
C GLU A 80 23.29 -10.22 19.37
N ALA A 81 23.55 -11.46 18.96
CA ALA A 81 22.78 -12.15 17.92
C ALA A 81 21.30 -12.32 18.34
N GLU A 82 21.05 -12.69 19.60
CA GLU A 82 19.69 -12.77 20.15
C GLU A 82 18.99 -11.40 20.20
N LYS A 83 19.70 -10.34 20.62
CA LYS A 83 19.14 -8.97 20.62
C LYS A 83 18.80 -8.50 19.20
N GLN A 84 19.65 -8.76 18.22
CA GLN A 84 19.39 -8.40 16.83
C GLN A 84 18.21 -9.17 16.24
N LYS A 85 18.09 -10.46 16.55
CA LYS A 85 16.94 -11.27 16.17
C LYS A 85 15.64 -10.70 16.76
N GLN A 86 15.63 -10.32 18.03
CA GLN A 86 14.46 -9.73 18.67
C GLN A 86 14.07 -8.38 18.04
N LEU A 87 15.06 -7.54 17.70
CA LEU A 87 14.81 -6.28 17.00
C LEU A 87 14.25 -6.49 15.59
N CYS A 88 14.77 -7.46 14.85
CA CYS A 88 14.26 -7.86 13.53
C CYS A 88 12.79 -8.29 13.63
N LEU A 89 12.45 -9.18 14.56
CA LEU A 89 11.08 -9.66 14.77
C LEU A 89 10.12 -8.51 15.11
N LYS A 90 10.53 -7.57 15.97
CA LYS A 90 9.72 -6.38 16.29
C LYS A 90 9.49 -5.49 15.07
N GLN A 91 10.52 -5.26 14.26
CA GLN A 91 10.40 -4.45 13.04
C GLN A 91 9.46 -5.10 12.02
N VAL A 92 9.56 -6.42 11.81
CA VAL A 92 8.68 -7.19 10.94
C VAL A 92 7.23 -7.11 11.40
N GLU A 93 6.98 -7.26 12.72
CA GLU A 93 5.64 -7.17 13.29
C GLU A 93 5.03 -5.77 13.10
N GLU A 94 5.79 -4.70 13.38
CA GLU A 94 5.33 -3.33 13.18
C GLU A 94 5.05 -3.01 11.71
N GLN A 95 5.91 -3.46 10.80
CA GLN A 95 5.69 -3.30 9.36
C GLN A 95 4.43 -4.05 8.91
N SER A 96 4.20 -5.26 9.42
CA SER A 96 3.01 -6.05 9.08
C SER A 96 1.75 -5.33 9.51
N LYS A 97 1.74 -4.77 10.73
CA LYS A 97 0.62 -3.96 11.24
C LYS A 97 0.38 -2.71 10.40
N ARG A 98 1.42 -1.99 10.00
CA ARG A 98 1.29 -0.80 9.15
C ARG A 98 0.77 -1.14 7.76
N GLN A 99 1.31 -2.16 7.10
CA GLN A 99 0.85 -2.57 5.78
C GLN A 99 -0.59 -3.07 5.77
N LYS A 100 -1.02 -3.81 6.80
CA LYS A 100 -2.43 -4.16 7.00
C LYS A 100 -3.32 -2.91 7.01
N LEU A 101 -2.95 -1.90 7.79
CA LEU A 101 -3.72 -0.66 7.90
C LEU A 101 -3.73 0.13 6.60
N ASP A 102 -2.61 0.19 5.89
CA ASP A 102 -2.50 0.90 4.62
C ASP A 102 -3.33 0.22 3.52
N ASP A 103 -3.27 -1.12 3.41
CA ASP A 103 -4.08 -1.85 2.43
C ASP A 103 -5.57 -1.75 2.76
N LEU A 104 -5.97 -1.82 4.03
CA LEU A 104 -7.34 -1.59 4.47
C LEU A 104 -7.79 -0.16 4.11
N LYS A 105 -7.00 0.85 4.49
CA LYS A 105 -7.29 2.25 4.20
C LYS A 105 -7.42 2.48 2.70
N ASN A 106 -6.49 1.98 1.90
CA ASN A 106 -6.52 2.13 0.44
C ASN A 106 -7.76 1.46 -0.16
N SER A 107 -8.08 0.24 0.27
CA SER A 107 -9.26 -0.49 -0.20
C SER A 107 -10.55 0.30 0.05
N ILE A 108 -10.74 0.80 1.28
CA ILE A 108 -11.91 1.59 1.67
C ILE A 108 -11.92 2.95 0.97
N THR A 109 -10.77 3.62 0.87
CA THR A 109 -10.67 4.97 0.29
C THR A 109 -11.03 4.95 -1.19
N PHE A 110 -10.44 4.03 -1.97
CA PHE A 110 -10.73 3.94 -3.40
C PHE A 110 -12.17 3.51 -3.68
N LEU A 111 -12.70 2.54 -2.92
CA LEU A 111 -14.11 2.15 -3.04
C LEU A 111 -15.06 3.28 -2.67
N SER A 112 -14.86 3.94 -1.53
CA SER A 112 -15.77 4.99 -1.06
C SER A 112 -15.77 6.20 -1.99
N ILE A 113 -14.59 6.72 -2.37
CA ILE A 113 -14.48 7.85 -3.29
C ILE A 113 -15.05 7.48 -4.66
N GLY A 114 -14.69 6.31 -5.19
CA GLY A 114 -15.18 5.83 -6.48
C GLY A 114 -16.70 5.70 -6.49
N LEU A 115 -17.28 5.10 -5.44
CA LEU A 115 -18.73 4.90 -5.33
C LEU A 115 -19.48 6.24 -5.23
N VAL A 116 -19.02 7.16 -4.38
CA VAL A 116 -19.65 8.48 -4.21
C VAL A 116 -19.59 9.27 -5.52
N LEU A 117 -18.43 9.34 -6.17
CA LEU A 117 -18.28 10.05 -7.44
C LEU A 117 -19.16 9.43 -8.53
N PHE A 118 -19.19 8.11 -8.64
CA PHE A 118 -19.99 7.41 -9.65
C PHE A 118 -21.49 7.61 -9.43
N LEU A 119 -21.98 7.44 -8.20
CA LEU A 119 -23.39 7.60 -7.86
C LEU A 119 -23.91 9.04 -8.08
N ILE A 120 -23.04 10.05 -7.98
CA ILE A 120 -23.42 11.45 -8.24
C ILE A 120 -23.31 11.78 -9.73
N HIS A 121 -22.16 11.51 -10.35
CA HIS A 121 -21.85 12.01 -11.70
C HIS A 121 -22.54 11.19 -12.80
N PHE A 122 -22.70 9.87 -12.63
CA PHE A 122 -23.27 9.01 -13.66
C PHE A 122 -24.77 9.28 -13.91
N PRO A 123 -25.63 9.44 -12.88
CA PRO A 123 -27.04 9.80 -13.12
C PRO A 123 -27.20 11.17 -13.78
N ILE A 124 -26.35 12.15 -13.41
CA ILE A 124 -26.36 13.49 -14.00
C ILE A 124 -25.95 13.43 -15.48
N ALA A 125 -24.86 12.71 -15.80
CA ALA A 125 -24.45 12.46 -17.18
C ALA A 125 -25.58 11.84 -18.01
N ARG A 126 -26.24 10.82 -17.45
CA ARG A 126 -27.33 10.10 -18.12
C ARG A 126 -28.56 10.98 -18.33
N ARG A 127 -28.95 11.81 -17.37
CA ARG A 127 -30.06 12.78 -17.52
C ARG A 127 -29.74 13.81 -18.61
N ASN A 128 -28.59 14.47 -18.51
CA ASN A 128 -28.18 15.50 -19.46
C ASN A 128 -27.98 14.98 -20.89
N SER A 129 -27.66 13.69 -21.05
CA SER A 129 -27.57 13.05 -22.36
C SER A 129 -28.93 12.79 -23.02
N LYS A 130 -30.00 12.61 -22.24
CA LYS A 130 -31.36 12.47 -22.76
C LYS A 130 -31.92 13.80 -23.25
N ASP A 131 -31.59 14.89 -22.57
CA ASP A 131 -31.98 16.25 -22.98
C ASP A 131 -31.24 16.74 -24.22
N PHE A 132 -30.19 16.03 -24.65
CA PHE A 132 -29.40 16.31 -25.85
C PHE A 132 -29.81 15.48 -27.07
N LYS A 133 -30.76 14.56 -26.91
CA LYS A 133 -31.22 13.62 -27.95
C LYS A 133 -32.54 14.06 -28.53
#